data_AF-A0A9P0ZFH4-F1
#
_entry.id   AF-A0A9P0ZFH4-F1
#
_cell.length_a   1.000
_cell.length_b   1.000
_cell.length_c   1.000
_cell.angle_alpha   90.00
_cell.angle_beta   90.00
_cell.angle_gamma   90.00
#
_symmetry.space_group_name_H-M   'P 1'
#
loop_
_entity.id
_entity.type
_entity.pdbx_description
1 polymer ?
#
loop_
_entity_poly.entity_id
_entity_poly.type
_entity_poly.pdbx_seq_one_letter_code
_entity_poly.pdbx_strand_id
1 'polypeptide(L)'
;MKTSNDVSTVSDAKSLSEYEMNFDFIVSMVIWYEVLNKVNKISKVLQQRDMNVGAALNLLKGLIVFFKEYREEGFEKAKIEAQNIAIELLIEPQFRDIRIRTKKKFFDEKAVDEPMKSA
;
A
#
# COMPACT_ATOMS: atom_id res chain seq x y z
N MET A 1 23.35 23.55 -10.48
CA MET A 1 22.66 22.50 -9.71
C MET A 1 23.57 22.08 -8.56
N LYS A 2 23.20 22.33 -7.30
CA LYS A 2 23.91 21.76 -6.15
C LYS A 2 23.39 20.34 -5.97
N THR A 3 24.17 19.34 -6.34
CA THR A 3 23.93 17.96 -5.94
C THR A 3 24.30 17.85 -4.46
N SER A 4 23.31 17.63 -3.58
CA SER A 4 23.60 17.25 -2.20
C SER A 4 24.15 15.81 -2.23
N ASN A 5 25.46 15.67 -2.41
CA ASN A 5 26.18 14.40 -2.28
C ASN A 5 26.37 14.05 -0.81
N ASP A 6 25.29 14.08 -0.03
CA ASP A 6 25.36 13.63 1.36
C ASP A 6 25.55 12.11 1.32
N VAL A 7 26.63 11.62 1.94
CA VAL A 7 26.98 10.19 1.92
C VAL A 7 25.84 9.36 2.50
N SER A 8 25.09 9.91 3.46
CA SER A 8 23.88 9.32 4.01
C SER A 8 22.77 9.15 2.98
N THR A 9 22.43 10.19 2.20
CA THR A 9 21.36 10.10 1.18
C THR A 9 21.68 9.10 0.09
N VAL A 10 22.96 8.97 -0.31
CA VAL A 10 23.39 7.95 -1.29
C VAL A 10 23.29 6.54 -0.70
N SER A 11 23.69 6.36 0.56
CA SER A 11 23.60 5.08 1.26
C SER A 11 22.15 4.65 1.44
N ASP A 12 21.29 5.56 1.88
CA ASP A 12 19.86 5.31 2.12
C ASP A 12 19.16 4.94 0.81
N ALA A 13 19.39 5.70 -0.27
CA ALA A 13 18.79 5.42 -1.58
C ALA A 13 19.20 4.04 -2.13
N LYS A 14 20.48 3.65 -1.96
CA LYS A 14 20.94 2.31 -2.34
C LYS A 14 20.26 1.22 -1.52
N SER A 15 20.15 1.42 -0.21
CA SER A 15 19.50 0.44 0.67
C SER A 15 18.01 0.27 0.34
N LEU A 16 17.33 1.38 0.02
CA LEU A 16 15.92 1.38 -0.40
C LEU A 16 15.74 0.60 -1.71
N SER A 17 16.60 0.86 -2.72
CA SER A 17 16.51 0.17 -4.00
C SER A 17 16.86 -1.32 -3.90
N GLU A 18 17.84 -1.67 -3.08
CA GLU A 18 18.35 -3.05 -3.00
C GLU A 18 17.51 -3.94 -2.08
N TYR A 19 16.89 -3.40 -1.02
CA TYR A 19 16.29 -4.22 0.05
C TYR A 19 14.81 -3.91 0.34
N GLU A 20 14.30 -2.75 -0.03
CA GLU A 20 12.96 -2.30 0.39
C GLU A 20 11.95 -2.19 -0.77
N MET A 21 12.39 -2.01 -2.02
CA MET A 21 11.54 -2.03 -3.22
C MET A 21 11.14 -3.47 -3.63
N ASN A 22 10.39 -4.15 -2.76
CA ASN A 22 9.76 -5.43 -3.08
C ASN A 22 8.31 -5.25 -3.55
N PHE A 23 7.70 -6.32 -4.03
CA PHE A 23 6.32 -6.30 -4.50
C PHE A 23 5.32 -5.81 -3.44
N ASP A 24 5.47 -6.20 -2.17
CA ASP A 24 4.61 -5.74 -1.07
C ASP A 24 4.63 -4.20 -0.96
N PHE A 25 5.82 -3.60 -1.10
CA PHE A 25 6.00 -2.15 -1.07
C PHE A 25 5.30 -1.48 -2.25
N ILE A 26 5.42 -2.03 -3.46
CA ILE A 26 4.76 -1.50 -4.66
C ILE A 26 3.23 -1.55 -4.49
N VAL A 27 2.67 -2.69 -4.08
CA VAL A 27 1.23 -2.83 -3.82
C VAL A 27 0.77 -1.80 -2.78
N SER A 28 1.52 -1.67 -1.68
CA SER A 28 1.21 -0.69 -0.65
C SER A 28 1.23 0.73 -1.20
N MET A 29 2.23 1.07 -2.04
CA MET A 29 2.39 2.39 -2.62
C MET A 29 1.24 2.74 -3.58
N VAL A 30 0.79 1.79 -4.41
CA VAL A 30 -0.37 1.96 -5.28
C VAL A 30 -1.62 2.26 -4.45
N ILE A 31 -1.90 1.46 -3.42
CA ILE A 31 -3.06 1.66 -2.54
C ILE A 31 -3.01 3.04 -1.87
N TRP A 32 -1.85 3.40 -1.31
CA TRP A 32 -1.65 4.69 -0.66
C TRP A 32 -1.87 5.85 -1.63
N TYR A 33 -1.33 5.75 -2.85
CA TYR A 33 -1.48 6.76 -3.88
C TYR A 33 -2.95 6.97 -4.25
N GLU A 34 -3.70 5.89 -4.53
CA GLU A 34 -5.11 5.99 -4.94
C GLU A 34 -5.98 6.65 -3.86
N VAL A 35 -5.82 6.21 -2.60
CA VAL A 35 -6.54 6.76 -1.44
C VAL A 35 -6.19 8.23 -1.23
N LEU A 36 -4.89 8.54 -1.15
CA LEU A 36 -4.44 9.91 -0.91
C LEU A 36 -4.84 10.84 -2.05
N ASN A 37 -4.77 10.38 -3.30
CA ASN A 37 -5.15 11.18 -4.46
C ASN A 37 -6.64 11.53 -4.41
N LYS A 38 -7.51 10.56 -4.08
CA LYS A 38 -8.95 10.82 -3.96
C LYS A 38 -9.25 11.80 -2.84
N VAL A 39 -8.66 11.60 -1.66
CA VAL A 39 -8.83 12.51 -0.50
C VAL A 39 -8.32 13.90 -0.84
N ASN A 40 -7.10 14.03 -1.36
CA ASN A 40 -6.47 15.31 -1.71
C ASN A 40 -7.32 16.12 -2.71
N LYS A 41 -7.86 15.48 -3.74
CA LYS A 41 -8.76 16.12 -4.70
C LYS A 41 -9.97 16.74 -4.00
N ILE A 42 -10.63 15.98 -3.13
CA ILE A 42 -11.80 16.46 -2.40
C ILE A 42 -11.40 17.53 -1.37
N SER A 43 -10.30 17.37 -0.64
CA SER A 43 -9.80 18.36 0.30
C SER A 43 -9.54 19.71 -0.38
N LYS A 44 -8.89 19.72 -1.55
CA LYS A 44 -8.64 20.95 -2.31
C LYS A 44 -9.95 21.64 -2.71
N VAL A 45 -10.94 20.87 -3.15
CA VAL A 45 -12.26 21.40 -3.51
C VAL A 45 -12.95 21.97 -2.27
N LEU A 46 -12.97 21.24 -1.16
CA LEU A 46 -13.59 21.68 0.10
C LEU A 46 -12.94 22.94 0.70
N GLN A 47 -11.66 23.18 0.42
CA GLN A 47 -10.92 24.36 0.90
C GLN A 47 -11.11 25.59 0.00
N GLN A 48 -11.90 25.51 -1.07
CA GLN A 48 -12.21 26.68 -1.90
C GLN A 48 -13.04 27.70 -1.13
N ARG A 49 -12.73 28.99 -1.31
CA ARG A 49 -13.38 30.10 -0.61
C ARG A 49 -14.90 30.12 -0.79
N ASP A 50 -15.35 29.81 -2.00
CA ASP A 50 -16.77 29.91 -2.39
C ASP A 50 -17.48 28.54 -2.32
N MET A 51 -17.00 27.64 -1.46
CA MET A 51 -17.58 26.29 -1.31
C MET A 51 -18.99 26.35 -0.72
N ASN A 52 -19.94 25.71 -1.42
CA ASN A 52 -21.31 25.54 -0.94
C ASN A 52 -21.43 24.33 0.00
N VAL A 53 -22.09 24.49 1.15
CA VAL A 53 -22.26 23.43 2.17
C VAL A 53 -22.99 22.19 1.62
N GLY A 54 -24.01 22.37 0.78
CA GLY A 54 -24.73 21.27 0.14
C GLY A 54 -23.85 20.50 -0.85
N ALA A 55 -23.03 21.21 -1.62
CA ALA A 55 -22.04 20.60 -2.51
C ALA A 55 -20.97 19.84 -1.72
N ALA A 56 -20.47 20.41 -0.62
CA ALA A 56 -19.52 19.76 0.28
C ALA A 56 -20.07 18.45 0.86
N LEU A 57 -21.34 18.43 1.28
CA LEU A 57 -22.00 17.22 1.76
C LEU A 57 -22.05 16.13 0.68
N ASN A 58 -22.35 16.50 -0.56
CA ASN A 58 -22.38 15.55 -1.68
C ASN A 58 -20.99 14.98 -1.99
N LEU A 59 -19.94 15.81 -1.94
CA LEU A 59 -18.56 15.36 -2.11
C LEU A 59 -18.14 14.36 -1.04
N LEU A 60 -18.49 14.63 0.23
CA LEU A 60 -18.20 13.72 1.34
C LEU A 60 -18.97 12.39 1.20
N LYS A 61 -20.25 12.43 0.81
CA LYS A 61 -21.02 11.20 0.50
C LYS A 61 -20.37 10.39 -0.63
N GLY A 62 -19.93 11.06 -1.70
CA GLY A 62 -19.20 10.42 -2.79
C GLY A 62 -17.88 9.79 -2.34
N LEU A 63 -17.16 10.43 -1.42
CA LEU A 63 -15.95 9.88 -0.83
C LEU A 63 -16.22 8.61 0.00
N ILE A 64 -17.32 8.59 0.77
CA ILE A 64 -17.74 7.41 1.52
C ILE A 64 -18.07 6.25 0.58
N VAL A 65 -18.80 6.50 -0.51
CA VAL A 65 -19.13 5.48 -1.52
C VAL A 65 -17.84 4.94 -2.15
N PHE A 66 -16.93 5.82 -2.55
CA PHE A 66 -15.61 5.41 -3.07
C PHE A 66 -14.89 4.46 -2.11
N PHE A 67 -14.80 4.80 -0.81
CA PHE A 67 -14.11 3.92 0.15
C PHE A 67 -14.80 2.57 0.33
N LYS A 68 -16.13 2.51 0.23
CA LYS A 68 -16.87 1.24 0.28
C LYS A 68 -16.56 0.38 -0.93
N GLU A 69 -16.62 0.94 -2.13
CA GLU A 69 -16.29 0.22 -3.38
C GLU A 69 -14.83 -0.22 -3.37
N TYR A 70 -13.91 0.69 -2.99
CA TYR A 70 -12.49 0.41 -2.92
C TYR A 70 -12.16 -0.71 -1.92
N ARG A 71 -12.93 -0.86 -0.84
CA ARG A 71 -12.74 -1.97 0.11
C ARG A 71 -13.06 -3.34 -0.49
N GLU A 72 -14.01 -3.40 -1.42
CA GLU A 72 -14.44 -4.66 -2.04
C GLU A 72 -13.57 -5.06 -3.24
N GLU A 73 -13.19 -4.09 -4.08
CA GLU A 73 -12.48 -4.36 -5.35
C GLU A 73 -11.13 -3.65 -5.49
N GLY A 74 -10.81 -2.69 -4.61
CA GLY A 74 -9.61 -1.86 -4.73
C GLY A 74 -8.31 -2.64 -4.56
N PHE A 75 -8.28 -3.64 -3.66
CA PHE A 75 -7.07 -4.44 -3.46
C PHE A 75 -6.68 -5.23 -4.71
N GLU A 76 -7.64 -5.92 -5.36
CA GLU A 76 -7.33 -6.68 -6.58
C GLU A 76 -6.93 -5.77 -7.74
N LYS A 77 -7.58 -4.61 -7.89
CA LYS A 77 -7.19 -3.60 -8.88
C LYS A 77 -5.77 -3.08 -8.62
N ALA A 78 -5.47 -2.70 -7.39
CA ALA A 78 -4.16 -2.20 -6.99
C ALA A 78 -3.07 -3.27 -7.15
N LYS A 79 -3.39 -4.53 -6.89
CA LYS A 79 -2.48 -5.66 -7.11
C LYS A 79 -2.14 -5.84 -8.58
N ILE A 80 -3.12 -5.78 -9.48
CA ILE A 80 -2.90 -5.86 -10.94
C ILE A 80 -2.03 -4.69 -11.41
N GLU A 81 -2.32 -3.47 -10.96
CA GLU A 81 -1.50 -2.30 -11.28
C GLU A 81 -0.07 -2.44 -10.76
N ALA A 82 0.09 -2.90 -9.51
CA ALA A 82 1.40 -3.16 -8.93
C ALA A 82 2.18 -4.25 -9.67
N GLN A 83 1.51 -5.26 -10.24
CA GLN A 83 2.18 -6.28 -11.07
C GLN A 83 2.79 -5.67 -12.31
N ASN A 84 2.06 -4.78 -13.00
CA ASN A 84 2.58 -4.08 -14.16
C ASN A 84 3.80 -3.21 -13.80
N ILE A 85 3.70 -2.46 -12.69
CA ILE A 85 4.80 -1.62 -12.20
C ILE A 85 6.02 -2.49 -11.81
N ALA A 86 5.80 -3.62 -11.14
CA ALA A 86 6.89 -4.52 -10.75
C ALA A 86 7.63 -5.09 -11.96
N ILE A 87 6.88 -5.48 -13.01
CA ILE A 87 7.46 -5.95 -14.28
C ILE A 87 8.31 -4.84 -14.93
N GLU A 88 7.82 -3.60 -14.97
CA GLU A 88 8.56 -2.45 -15.50
C GLU A 88 9.84 -2.16 -14.71
N LEU A 89 9.81 -2.37 -13.39
CA LEU A 89 10.95 -2.17 -12.49
C LEU A 89 11.87 -3.40 -12.38
N LEU A 90 11.60 -4.48 -13.14
CA LEU A 90 12.33 -5.75 -13.07
C LEU A 90 12.34 -6.37 -11.67
N ILE A 91 11.27 -6.16 -10.90
CA ILE A 91 11.03 -6.73 -9.57
C ILE A 91 10.07 -7.91 -9.73
N GLU A 92 10.36 -9.02 -9.05
CA GLU A 92 9.50 -10.20 -9.07
C GLU A 92 8.12 -9.87 -8.46
N PRO A 93 7.01 -10.06 -9.18
CA PRO A 93 5.66 -9.69 -8.74
C PRO A 93 5.07 -10.75 -7.78
N GLN A 94 5.83 -11.12 -6.76
CA GLN A 94 5.47 -12.12 -5.77
C GLN A 94 5.58 -11.54 -4.36
N PHE A 95 4.58 -11.81 -3.53
CA PHE A 95 4.61 -11.43 -2.12
C PHE A 95 5.71 -12.19 -1.40
N ARG A 96 6.37 -11.53 -0.43
CA ARG A 96 7.39 -12.20 0.38
C ARG A 96 6.76 -13.27 1.26
N ASP A 97 7.43 -14.40 1.36
CA ASP A 97 7.08 -15.42 2.34
C ASP A 97 7.28 -14.87 3.76
N ILE A 98 6.19 -14.78 4.51
CA ILE A 98 6.24 -14.33 5.89
C ILE A 98 6.89 -15.45 6.71
N ARG A 99 7.94 -15.11 7.46
CA ARG A 99 8.54 -16.04 8.42
C ARG A 99 7.49 -16.45 9.46
N ILE A 100 7.08 -17.72 9.44
CA ILE A 100 6.21 -18.28 10.47
C ILE A 100 6.98 -18.32 11.79
N ARG A 101 6.55 -17.52 12.78
CA ARG A 101 7.15 -17.54 14.12
C ARG A 101 6.80 -18.86 14.80
N THR A 102 7.79 -19.72 14.99
CA THR A 102 7.66 -20.90 15.82
C THR A 102 7.56 -20.49 17.29
N LYS A 103 6.44 -20.82 17.94
CA LYS A 103 6.33 -20.77 19.40
C LYS A 103 6.82 -22.09 19.97
N LYS A 104 7.62 -22.04 21.04
CA LYS A 104 8.02 -23.25 21.78
C LYS A 104 6.74 -23.84 22.40
N LYS A 105 6.33 -25.02 21.93
CA LYS A 105 5.23 -25.78 22.53
C LYS A 105 5.77 -26.69 23.63
N PHE A 106 5.04 -26.82 24.73
CA PHE A 106 5.31 -27.89 25.69
C PHE A 106 4.83 -29.24 25.13
N PHE A 107 5.38 -30.35 25.63
CA PHE A 107 5.11 -31.69 25.08
C PHE A 107 3.61 -32.03 25.01
N ASP A 108 2.82 -31.50 25.96
CA ASP A 108 1.39 -31.75 26.09
C ASP A 108 0.52 -30.85 25.20
N GLU A 109 1.08 -29.82 24.54
CA GLU A 109 0.36 -28.86 23.68
C GLU A 109 0.27 -29.33 22.21
N LYS A 110 0.02 -30.62 21.98
CA LYS A 110 -0.24 -31.16 20.62
C LYS A 110 -1.72 -31.06 20.21
N ALA A 111 -2.40 -29.97 20.58
CA ALA A 111 -3.72 -29.69 20.02
C ALA A 111 -3.57 -29.05 18.63
N VAL A 112 -4.33 -29.62 17.69
CA VAL A 112 -4.29 -29.41 16.24
C VAL A 112 -4.97 -28.10 15.88
N ASP A 113 -4.23 -27.00 15.97
CA ASP A 113 -4.54 -25.77 15.22
C ASP A 113 -3.25 -25.31 14.54
N GLU A 114 -2.84 -26.07 13.52
CA GLU A 114 -1.83 -25.61 12.57
C GLU A 114 -2.54 -24.90 11.42
N PRO A 115 -2.18 -23.64 11.08
CA PRO A 115 -2.60 -23.08 9.81
C PRO A 115 -1.99 -23.92 8.68
N MET A 116 -2.84 -24.38 7.75
CA MET A 116 -2.43 -25.17 6.59
C MET A 116 -1.27 -24.49 5.86
N LYS A 117 -0.20 -25.25 5.62
CA LYS A 117 0.82 -24.87 4.64
C LYS A 117 0.18 -24.93 3.27
N SER A 118 0.03 -23.80 2.61
CA SER A 118 -0.34 -23.73 1.20
C SER A 118 0.72 -24.50 0.38
N ALA A 119 0.25 -25.43 -0.45
CA ALA A 119 1.08 -26.27 -1.32
C ALA A 119 1.58 -25.52 -2.56
#